data_AF-A0A062UK48-F1
#
_entry.id   AF-A0A062UK48-F1
#
_cell.length_a   1.000
_cell.length_b   1.000
_cell.length_c   1.000
_cell.angle_alpha   90.00
_cell.angle_beta   90.00
_cell.angle_gamma   90.00
#
_symmetry.space_group_name_H-M   'P 1'
#
loop_
_entity.id
_entity.type
_entity.pdbx_description
1 polymer ?
#
loop_
_entity_poly.entity_id
_entity_poly.type
_entity_poly.pdbx_seq_one_letter_code
_entity_poly.pdbx_strand_id
1 'polypeptide(L)'
;MRTGIFAAAGLATALMLTGCGQDSMKGKDITAESSVDEIGDAYVSEMIRISDALATVDDEKSAKKAAVTLKDAVEELNSMQEKLDTDAGSQKAMQVMASRAGELADVQTNIAKQIMRIQTEHPELMDTLGDELNEIK
;
A
#
# COMPACT_ATOMS: atom_id res chain seq x y z
N MET A 1 -2.51 -3.85 48.36
CA MET A 1 -1.97 -4.62 47.21
C MET A 1 -2.96 -4.47 46.07
N ARG A 2 -2.67 -3.55 45.14
CA ARG A 2 -2.43 -3.78 43.71
C ARG A 2 -3.65 -4.27 42.91
N THR A 3 -4.15 -3.31 42.12
CA THR A 3 -4.97 -3.32 40.91
C THR A 3 -4.86 -4.55 40.01
N GLY A 4 -5.98 -4.91 39.37
CA GLY A 4 -6.04 -5.83 38.24
C GLY A 4 -7.15 -5.44 37.27
N ILE A 5 -6.85 -4.49 36.38
CA ILE A 5 -7.66 -4.17 35.20
C ILE A 5 -7.39 -5.28 34.17
N PHE A 6 -8.43 -5.99 33.78
CA PHE A 6 -8.41 -6.83 32.58
C PHE A 6 -8.35 -5.92 31.34
N ALA A 7 -7.15 -5.53 30.96
CA ALA A 7 -6.89 -4.97 29.64
C ALA A 7 -6.74 -6.14 28.66
N ALA A 8 -7.71 -6.27 27.77
CA ALA A 8 -7.69 -7.17 26.63
C ALA A 8 -6.54 -6.77 25.68
N ALA A 9 -5.34 -7.26 25.96
CA ALA A 9 -4.26 -7.36 24.99
C ALA A 9 -4.43 -8.71 24.28
N GLY A 10 -4.91 -8.70 23.03
CA GLY A 10 -5.18 -9.98 22.33
C GLY A 10 -5.14 -9.99 20.81
N LEU A 11 -5.07 -8.86 20.10
CA LEU A 11 -5.15 -8.87 18.63
C LEU A 11 -4.25 -7.82 17.94
N ALA A 12 -3.03 -7.60 18.43
CA ALA A 12 -2.08 -6.72 17.73
C ALA A 12 -0.71 -7.36 17.46
N THR A 13 -0.39 -8.51 18.05
CA THR A 13 0.99 -9.04 18.02
C THR A 13 1.23 -10.16 16.99
N ALA A 14 0.23 -10.51 16.17
CA ALA A 14 0.35 -11.61 15.21
C ALA A 14 0.73 -11.19 13.77
N LEU A 15 0.93 -9.89 13.49
CA LEU A 15 1.39 -9.42 12.16
C LEU A 15 2.89 -9.09 12.10
N MET A 16 3.66 -9.38 13.16
CA MET A 16 5.07 -8.98 13.26
C MET A 16 6.10 -10.06 12.84
N LEU A 17 5.72 -11.19 12.23
CA LEU A 17 6.67 -12.31 12.10
C LEU A 17 6.76 -13.05 10.75
N THR A 18 6.32 -12.48 9.63
CA THR A 18 6.71 -13.01 8.31
C THR A 18 6.93 -11.90 7.28
N GLY A 19 8.14 -11.34 7.30
CA GLY A 19 8.63 -10.39 6.30
C GLY A 19 9.91 -9.72 6.82
N CYS A 20 11.07 -10.17 6.34
CA CYS A 20 12.38 -9.68 6.74
C CYS A 20 12.52 -8.16 6.59
N GLY A 21 12.74 -7.47 7.72
CA GLY A 21 13.78 -6.45 7.85
C GLY A 21 13.77 -5.27 6.88
N GLN A 22 12.81 -4.37 7.03
CA GLN A 22 13.03 -2.92 7.04
C GLN A 22 11.72 -2.33 7.57
N ASP A 23 11.77 -1.37 8.50
CA ASP A 23 10.63 -0.46 8.64
C ASP A 23 10.45 0.17 7.26
N SER A 24 9.53 -0.36 6.44
CA SER A 24 9.33 0.16 5.10
C SER A 24 8.80 1.57 5.28
N MET A 25 9.58 2.56 4.83
CA MET A 25 9.19 3.96 4.91
C MET A 25 7.82 4.10 4.26
N LYS A 26 6.89 4.76 4.95
CA LYS A 26 5.57 5.06 4.37
C LYS A 26 5.67 6.32 3.54
N GLY A 27 4.77 6.47 2.56
CA GLY A 27 4.78 7.66 1.70
C GLY A 27 4.74 9.00 2.46
N LYS A 28 4.05 9.04 3.60
CA LYS A 28 3.96 10.20 4.49
C LYS A 28 5.28 10.61 5.11
N ASP A 29 6.24 9.69 5.23
CA ASP A 29 7.53 9.95 5.86
C ASP A 29 8.55 10.53 4.87
N ILE A 30 8.26 10.49 3.56
CA ILE A 30 9.06 11.12 2.52
C ILE A 30 9.00 12.64 2.62
N THR A 31 10.10 13.31 2.27
CA THR A 31 10.21 14.76 2.13
C THR A 31 11.01 15.10 0.86
N ALA A 32 11.10 16.37 0.49
CA ALA A 32 11.93 16.81 -0.64
C ALA A 32 13.43 16.50 -0.45
N GLU A 33 13.87 16.35 0.80
CA GLU A 33 15.25 16.02 1.16
C GLU A 33 15.56 14.53 1.06
N SER A 34 14.54 13.67 1.06
CA SER A 34 14.71 12.21 0.99
C SER A 34 15.56 11.79 -0.21
N SER A 35 16.37 10.76 0.01
CA SER A 35 17.21 10.16 -1.02
C SER A 35 16.39 9.41 -2.07
N VAL A 36 17.01 9.13 -3.21
CA VAL A 36 16.39 8.32 -4.28
C VAL A 36 16.00 6.93 -3.75
N ASP A 37 16.84 6.31 -2.92
CA ASP A 37 16.56 4.98 -2.38
C ASP A 37 15.37 5.00 -1.41
N GLU A 38 15.30 5.99 -0.50
CA GLU A 38 14.16 6.15 0.42
C GLU A 38 12.85 6.38 -0.32
N ILE A 39 12.86 7.25 -1.35
CA ILE A 39 11.68 7.49 -2.20
C ILE A 39 11.28 6.20 -2.93
N GLY A 40 12.25 5.46 -3.46
CA GLY A 40 12.01 4.19 -4.15
C GLY A 40 11.42 3.12 -3.24
N ASP A 41 12.00 2.94 -2.06
CA ASP A 41 11.53 1.96 -1.07
C ASP A 41 10.10 2.30 -0.62
N ALA A 42 9.79 3.58 -0.36
CA ALA A 42 8.45 3.99 0.01
C ALA A 42 7.44 3.78 -1.13
N TYR A 43 7.78 4.17 -2.36
CA TYR A 43 6.90 3.97 -3.51
C TYR A 43 6.62 2.49 -3.78
N VAL A 44 7.65 1.65 -3.81
CA VAL A 44 7.51 0.19 -4.00
C VAL A 44 6.70 -0.43 -2.86
N SER A 45 6.95 -0.02 -1.61
CA SER A 45 6.20 -0.50 -0.44
C SER A 45 4.70 -0.22 -0.55
N GLU A 46 4.30 1.00 -0.97
CA GLU A 46 2.89 1.32 -1.16
C GLU A 46 2.27 0.53 -2.33
N MET A 47 3.01 0.30 -3.42
CA MET A 47 2.55 -0.57 -4.51
C MET A 47 2.37 -2.04 -4.07
N ILE A 48 3.27 -2.55 -3.22
CA ILE A 48 3.14 -3.89 -2.64
C ILE A 48 1.91 -3.95 -1.73
N ARG A 49 1.66 -2.94 -0.90
CA ARG A 49 0.45 -2.86 -0.06
C ARG A 49 -0.83 -2.93 -0.90
N ILE A 50 -0.85 -2.26 -2.05
CA ILE A 50 -1.97 -2.34 -3.02
C ILE A 50 -2.12 -3.77 -3.57
N SER A 51 -1.03 -4.37 -4.04
CA SER A 51 -1.02 -5.75 -4.55
C SER A 51 -1.53 -6.74 -3.50
N ASP A 52 -1.01 -6.66 -2.27
CA ASP A 52 -1.36 -7.56 -1.17
C ASP A 52 -2.82 -7.39 -0.75
N ALA A 53 -3.33 -6.15 -0.69
CA ALA A 53 -4.73 -5.89 -0.39
C ALA A 53 -5.65 -6.59 -1.41
N LEU A 54 -5.37 -6.44 -2.71
CA LEU A 54 -6.13 -7.09 -3.79
C LEU A 54 -6.03 -8.62 -3.73
N ALA A 55 -4.88 -9.16 -3.34
CA ALA A 55 -4.70 -10.60 -3.18
C ALA A 55 -5.58 -11.21 -2.08
N THR A 56 -6.10 -10.41 -1.14
CA THR A 56 -6.98 -10.89 -0.06
C THR A 56 -8.48 -10.86 -0.39
N VAL A 57 -8.87 -10.32 -1.55
CA VAL A 57 -10.28 -10.12 -1.92
C VAL A 57 -10.90 -11.42 -2.39
N ASP A 58 -11.62 -12.09 -1.50
CA ASP A 58 -12.33 -13.36 -1.79
C ASP A 58 -13.82 -13.31 -1.36
N ASP A 59 -14.21 -12.27 -0.64
CA ASP A 59 -15.59 -12.02 -0.20
C ASP A 59 -15.84 -10.52 0.03
N GLU A 60 -17.08 -10.15 0.30
CA GLU A 60 -17.46 -8.75 0.53
C GLU A 60 -16.69 -8.11 1.69
N LYS A 61 -16.47 -8.86 2.78
CA LYS A 61 -15.79 -8.33 3.98
C LYS A 61 -14.33 -8.00 3.69
N SER A 62 -13.63 -8.88 2.98
CA SER A 62 -12.25 -8.69 2.55
C SER A 62 -12.13 -7.61 1.48
N ALA A 63 -13.10 -7.50 0.56
CA ALA A 63 -13.20 -6.40 -0.40
C ALA A 63 -13.25 -5.03 0.30
N LYS A 64 -14.12 -4.87 1.30
CA LYS A 64 -14.21 -3.62 2.09
C LYS A 64 -12.90 -3.28 2.80
N LYS A 65 -12.25 -4.27 3.40
CA LYS A 65 -10.94 -4.08 4.05
C LYS A 65 -9.84 -3.72 3.05
N ALA A 66 -9.84 -4.36 1.88
CA ALA A 66 -8.91 -4.06 0.81
C ALA A 66 -9.12 -2.64 0.28
N ALA A 67 -10.36 -2.17 0.13
CA ALA A 67 -10.70 -0.80 -0.27
C ALA A 67 -10.08 0.25 0.67
N VAL A 68 -10.18 0.06 1.99
CA VAL A 68 -9.53 0.95 2.98
C VAL A 68 -8.01 0.97 2.77
N THR A 69 -7.39 -0.19 2.60
CA THR A 69 -5.93 -0.29 2.41
C THR A 69 -5.47 0.35 1.09
N LEU A 70 -6.25 0.15 0.02
CA LEU A 70 -6.04 0.75 -1.29
C LEU A 70 -6.11 2.27 -1.20
N LYS A 71 -7.14 2.81 -0.54
CA LYS A 71 -7.28 4.25 -0.34
C LYS A 71 -6.07 4.81 0.40
N ASP A 72 -5.74 4.24 1.57
CA ASP A 72 -4.61 4.70 2.37
C ASP A 72 -3.31 4.70 1.54
N ALA A 73 -3.01 3.59 0.85
CA ALA A 73 -1.80 3.51 0.03
C ALA A 73 -1.78 4.52 -1.13
N VAL A 74 -2.93 4.77 -1.77
CA VAL A 74 -3.06 5.78 -2.84
C VAL A 74 -2.89 7.20 -2.29
N GLU A 75 -3.43 7.52 -1.12
CA GLU A 75 -3.22 8.81 -0.46
C GLU A 75 -1.74 9.03 -0.11
N GLU A 76 -1.06 7.99 0.36
CA GLU A 76 0.37 8.02 0.66
C GLU A 76 1.21 8.22 -0.62
N LEU A 77 0.84 7.56 -1.73
CA LEU A 77 1.44 7.78 -3.05
C LEU A 77 1.21 9.22 -3.56
N ASN A 78 -0.01 9.75 -3.42
CA ASN A 78 -0.33 11.12 -3.82
C ASN A 78 0.45 12.14 -2.98
N SER A 79 0.57 11.93 -1.66
CA SER A 79 1.37 12.78 -0.79
C SER A 79 2.85 12.80 -1.19
N MET A 80 3.41 11.64 -1.57
CA MET A 80 4.76 11.59 -2.14
C MET A 80 4.86 12.38 -3.45
N GLN A 81 3.88 12.25 -4.34
CA GLN A 81 3.87 13.01 -5.60
C GLN A 81 3.89 14.51 -5.35
N GLU A 82 3.03 15.02 -4.45
CA GLU A 82 2.97 16.45 -4.10
C GLU A 82 4.32 16.95 -3.54
N LYS A 83 4.97 16.15 -2.69
CA LYS A 83 6.27 16.51 -2.12
C LYS A 83 7.41 16.48 -3.13
N LEU A 84 7.25 15.69 -4.21
CA LEU A 84 8.21 15.55 -5.29
C LEU A 84 7.92 16.47 -6.48
N ASP A 85 6.86 17.28 -6.44
CA ASP A 85 6.46 18.24 -7.48
C ASP A 85 7.36 19.49 -7.50
N THR A 86 8.66 19.24 -7.65
CA THR A 86 9.72 20.21 -7.85
C THR A 86 10.62 19.68 -8.97
N ASP A 87 11.42 20.55 -9.61
CA ASP A 87 12.35 20.09 -10.66
C ASP A 87 13.31 19.01 -10.15
N ALA A 88 13.85 19.19 -8.93
CA ALA A 88 14.73 18.23 -8.28
C ALA A 88 13.99 16.94 -7.86
N GLY A 89 12.77 17.05 -7.34
CA GLY A 89 11.93 15.91 -6.97
C GLY A 89 11.54 15.07 -8.20
N SER A 90 11.20 15.72 -9.31
CA SER A 90 10.90 15.06 -10.59
C SER A 90 12.13 14.31 -11.14
N GLN A 91 13.33 14.87 -11.01
CA GLN A 91 14.57 14.17 -11.37
C GLN A 91 14.83 12.95 -10.48
N LYS A 92 14.56 13.04 -9.17
CA LYS A 92 14.64 11.90 -8.25
C LYS A 92 13.62 10.83 -8.61
N ALA A 93 12.37 11.21 -8.90
CA ALA A 93 11.33 10.27 -9.33
C ALA A 93 11.71 9.53 -10.62
N MET A 94 12.26 10.22 -11.62
CA MET A 94 12.78 9.56 -12.83
C MET A 94 13.92 8.57 -12.51
N GLN A 95 14.81 8.92 -11.60
CA GLN A 95 15.89 8.03 -11.16
C GLN A 95 15.34 6.79 -10.45
N VAL A 96 14.35 6.94 -9.57
CA VAL A 96 13.64 5.81 -8.93
C VAL A 96 13.03 4.89 -9.98
N MET A 97 12.31 5.45 -10.95
CA MET A 97 11.67 4.67 -12.01
C MET A 97 12.70 3.89 -12.83
N ALA A 98 13.87 4.48 -13.09
CA ALA A 98 14.96 3.82 -13.79
C ALA A 98 15.66 2.74 -12.93
N SER A 99 15.94 3.01 -11.66
CA SER A 99 16.68 2.11 -10.77
C SER A 99 15.84 0.92 -10.29
N ARG A 100 14.52 1.12 -10.15
CA ARG A 100 13.57 0.12 -9.64
C ARG A 100 12.67 -0.47 -10.73
N ALA A 101 12.96 -0.24 -12.01
CA ALA A 101 12.09 -0.63 -13.14
C ALA A 101 11.64 -2.11 -13.08
N GLY A 102 12.53 -3.03 -12.71
CA GLY A 102 12.20 -4.45 -12.57
C GLY A 102 11.20 -4.73 -11.45
N GLU A 103 11.48 -4.23 -10.24
CA GLU A 103 10.59 -4.39 -9.08
C GLU A 103 9.21 -3.77 -9.34
N LEU A 104 9.18 -2.59 -9.96
CA LEU A 104 7.94 -1.91 -10.32
C LEU A 104 7.14 -2.70 -11.37
N ALA A 105 7.81 -3.24 -12.38
CA ALA A 105 7.16 -4.07 -13.39
C ALA A 105 6.56 -5.35 -12.78
N ASP A 106 7.26 -5.99 -11.83
CA ASP A 106 6.78 -7.17 -11.13
C ASP A 106 5.55 -6.86 -10.28
N VAL A 107 5.58 -5.77 -9.51
CA VAL A 107 4.43 -5.37 -8.67
C VAL A 107 3.24 -4.96 -9.54
N GLN A 108 3.44 -4.18 -10.62
CA GLN A 108 2.37 -3.84 -11.56
C GLN A 108 1.75 -5.08 -12.21
N THR A 109 2.58 -6.06 -12.58
CA THR A 109 2.13 -7.35 -13.13
C THR A 109 1.27 -8.10 -12.11
N ASN A 110 1.66 -8.10 -10.83
CA ASN A 110 0.91 -8.77 -9.78
C ASN A 110 -0.43 -8.06 -9.50
N ILE A 111 -0.45 -6.73 -9.43
CA ILE A 111 -1.69 -5.94 -9.31
C ILE A 111 -2.65 -6.30 -10.46
N ALA A 112 -2.15 -6.30 -11.70
CA ALA A 112 -2.96 -6.66 -12.87
C ALA A 112 -3.53 -8.08 -12.77
N LYS A 113 -2.71 -9.06 -12.35
CA LYS A 113 -3.17 -10.43 -12.14
C LYS A 113 -4.27 -10.52 -11.08
N GLN A 114 -4.14 -9.81 -9.96
CA GLN A 114 -5.17 -9.83 -8.91
C GLN A 114 -6.47 -9.19 -9.37
N ILE A 115 -6.40 -8.07 -10.08
CA ILE A 115 -7.59 -7.44 -10.67
C ILE A 115 -8.26 -8.40 -11.67
N MET A 116 -7.50 -9.04 -12.56
CA MET A 116 -8.05 -10.02 -13.51
C MET A 116 -8.67 -11.23 -12.80
N ARG A 117 -8.06 -11.71 -11.70
CA ARG A 117 -8.61 -12.78 -10.87
C ARG A 117 -9.96 -12.36 -10.29
N ILE A 118 -10.03 -11.23 -9.61
CA ILE A 118 -11.28 -10.72 -9.02
C ILE A 118 -12.35 -10.54 -10.12
N GLN A 119 -12.00 -9.93 -11.25
CA GLN A 119 -12.94 -9.77 -12.36
C GLN A 119 -13.47 -11.09 -12.94
N THR A 120 -12.66 -12.16 -12.93
CA THR A 120 -13.02 -13.45 -13.51
C THR A 120 -13.77 -14.34 -12.51
N GLU A 121 -13.36 -14.33 -11.25
CA GLU A 121 -13.84 -15.24 -10.21
C GLU A 121 -14.93 -14.61 -9.32
N HIS A 122 -14.83 -13.30 -9.09
CA HIS A 122 -15.64 -12.52 -8.15
C HIS A 122 -16.01 -11.13 -8.69
N PRO A 123 -16.63 -11.02 -9.88
CA PRO A 123 -16.89 -9.73 -10.53
C PRO A 123 -17.70 -8.76 -9.66
N GLU A 124 -18.59 -9.26 -8.80
CA GLU A 124 -19.37 -8.48 -7.84
C GLU A 124 -18.51 -7.75 -6.79
N LEU A 125 -17.32 -8.26 -6.50
CA LEU A 125 -16.41 -7.64 -5.54
C LEU A 125 -15.68 -6.44 -6.14
N MET A 126 -15.60 -6.32 -7.47
CA MET A 126 -15.08 -5.11 -8.12
C MET A 126 -16.00 -3.90 -7.89
N ASP A 127 -17.31 -4.12 -7.93
CA ASP A 127 -18.30 -3.08 -7.63
C ASP A 127 -18.19 -2.68 -6.16
N THR A 128 -18.09 -3.65 -5.25
CA THR A 128 -17.87 -3.38 -3.81
C THR A 128 -16.60 -2.58 -3.56
N LEU A 129 -15.48 -2.95 -4.20
CA LEU A 129 -14.23 -2.20 -4.11
C LEU A 129 -14.42 -0.75 -4.61
N GLY A 130 -15.10 -0.57 -5.74
CA GLY A 130 -15.35 0.74 -6.33
C GLY A 130 -16.23 1.62 -5.44
N ASP A 131 -17.32 1.08 -4.91
CA ASP A 131 -18.25 1.79 -4.04
C ASP A 131 -17.55 2.25 -2.75
N GLU A 132 -16.82 1.35 -2.09
CA GLU A 132 -16.10 1.68 -0.86
C GLU A 132 -15.00 2.73 -1.11
N LEU A 133 -14.26 2.65 -2.21
CA LEU A 133 -13.29 3.69 -2.58
C LEU A 133 -13.94 5.06 -2.81
N ASN A 134 -15.19 5.12 -3.27
CA ASN A 134 -15.95 6.36 -3.45
C ASN A 134 -16.58 6.88 -2.15
N GLU A 135 -16.94 5.99 -1.22
CA GLU A 135 -17.61 6.33 0.03
C GLU A 135 -16.66 6.88 1.09
N ILE A 136 -15.40 6.42 1.14
CA ILE A 136 -14.44 6.92 2.11
C ILE A 136 -14.00 8.33 1.65
N LYS A 137 -14.66 9.36 2.17
CA LYS A 137 -14.28 10.78 2.03
C LYS A 137 -13.19 11.20 3.00
#